data_AF-A0A952DUI6-F1
#
_entry.id   AF-A0A952DUI6-F1
#
_cell.length_a   1.000
_cell.length_b   1.000
_cell.length_c   1.000
_cell.angle_alpha   90.00
_cell.angle_beta   90.00
_cell.angle_gamma   90.00
#
_symmetry.space_group_name_H-M   'P 1'
#
loop_
_entity.id
_entity.type
_entity.pdbx_description
1 polymer ?
#
loop_
_entity_poly.entity_id
_entity_poly.type
_entity_poly.pdbx_seq_one_letter_code
_entity_poly.pdbx_strand_id
1 'polypeptide(L)'
;FMALNDNPDYNKWMEIYKKLVYWELEMEKSDSPEMQEVFATQKQEANKEFFKYVSKNYTKWVSPKASDAPIMSHKLFQFKVLPHVEKDIPTFFILIDNLRYDQWKAIQPIFAESFRILEEDTFYSILPTATQYSRNAIFSGLLPIDIEKKFPIEWKNDDEEGGKNLYEEVFFKQQLKQLKKDDLKTSYTKVLHYHDGQQLVNNIHNLLNNDLNIIVYNFVDMLSHARTEMEVLKELAGDEKSYRSVTKSWFEHSALNQALKKIADKKINLILATDHGTVRVKTPSKVLGDKQTSTNLRYKLGRSLQYEAKDVLAFRDPRDAGLPAPNVNSSFIFAKEDGYLCYPNNYNHFVNYYKNTFQHGGVSLEEMIIPVVKMTSK
;
A
#
# COMPACT_ATOMS: atom_id res chain seq x y z
N PHE A 1 -15.59 22.51 -4.95
CA PHE A 1 -15.55 21.29 -4.12
C PHE A 1 -16.29 21.56 -2.79
N MET A 2 -17.63 21.50 -2.78
CA MET A 2 -18.41 21.73 -1.54
C MET A 2 -18.12 20.67 -0.45
N ALA A 3 -17.70 19.47 -0.85
CA ALA A 3 -17.47 18.34 0.07
C ALA A 3 -16.28 18.48 1.03
N LEU A 4 -15.33 19.41 0.80
CA LEU A 4 -14.21 19.64 1.71
C LEU A 4 -14.59 20.54 2.91
N ASN A 5 -15.66 21.32 2.78
CA ASN A 5 -16.12 22.25 3.82
C ASN A 5 -16.94 21.56 4.93
N ASP A 6 -17.32 20.29 4.75
CA ASP A 6 -18.24 19.56 5.63
C ASP A 6 -17.53 18.72 6.72
N ASN A 7 -16.24 18.95 6.98
CA ASN A 7 -15.43 18.13 7.92
C ASN A 7 -15.61 16.61 7.69
N PRO A 8 -15.20 16.10 6.51
CA PRO A 8 -15.41 14.70 6.15
C PRO A 8 -14.81 13.72 7.17
N ASP A 9 -15.58 12.70 7.53
CA ASP A 9 -15.10 11.53 8.27
C ASP A 9 -14.31 10.56 7.35
N TYR A 10 -13.83 9.44 7.89
CA TYR A 10 -12.96 8.53 7.14
C TYR A 10 -13.70 7.84 5.99
N ASN A 11 -15.01 7.58 6.13
CA ASN A 11 -15.85 7.03 5.07
C ASN A 11 -16.03 8.07 3.96
N LYS A 12 -16.28 9.33 4.32
CA LYS A 12 -16.45 10.40 3.34
C LYS A 12 -15.17 10.67 2.57
N TRP A 13 -14.00 10.56 3.21
CA TRP A 13 -12.71 10.63 2.52
C TRP A 13 -12.49 9.51 1.50
N MET A 14 -12.93 8.28 1.81
CA MET A 14 -12.91 7.17 0.85
C MET A 14 -13.76 7.52 -0.39
N GLU A 15 -14.97 8.04 -0.19
CA GLU A 15 -15.85 8.43 -1.28
C GLU A 15 -15.33 9.64 -2.08
N ILE A 16 -14.72 10.62 -1.40
CA ILE A 16 -14.03 11.74 -2.07
C ILE A 16 -12.91 11.22 -2.96
N TYR A 17 -12.08 10.30 -2.47
CA TYR A 17 -10.98 9.74 -3.26
C TYR A 17 -11.47 8.92 -4.46
N LYS A 18 -12.46 8.04 -4.27
CA LYS A 18 -13.09 7.30 -5.37
C LYS A 18 -13.63 8.25 -6.44
N LYS A 19 -14.27 9.35 -6.05
CA LYS A 19 -14.79 10.37 -6.96
C LYS A 19 -13.69 11.15 -7.67
N LEU A 20 -12.60 11.49 -6.98
CA LEU A 20 -11.42 12.10 -7.61
C LEU A 20 -10.84 11.17 -8.68
N VAL A 21 -10.62 9.89 -8.36
CA VAL A 21 -10.11 8.92 -9.33
C VAL A 21 -11.06 8.77 -10.52
N TYR A 22 -12.37 8.70 -10.30
CA TYR A 22 -13.34 8.65 -11.39
C TYR A 22 -13.18 9.85 -12.35
N TRP A 23 -13.17 11.08 -11.83
CA TRP A 23 -13.01 12.26 -12.67
C TRP A 23 -11.64 12.36 -13.31
N GLU A 24 -10.58 11.93 -12.64
CA GLU A 24 -9.23 11.83 -13.25
C GLU A 24 -9.27 10.99 -14.51
N LEU A 25 -9.89 9.80 -14.44
CA LEU A 25 -10.00 8.87 -15.58
C LEU A 25 -10.94 9.37 -16.68
N GLU A 26 -12.03 10.07 -16.35
CA GLU A 26 -12.92 10.67 -17.35
C GLU A 26 -12.27 11.86 -18.06
N MET A 27 -11.54 12.71 -17.32
CA MET A 27 -10.85 13.87 -17.89
C MET A 27 -9.70 13.47 -18.82
N GLU A 28 -9.09 12.30 -18.62
CA GLU A 28 -8.08 11.77 -19.54
C GLU A 28 -8.62 11.31 -20.89
N LYS A 29 -9.92 11.06 -21.00
CA LYS A 29 -10.59 10.82 -22.28
C LYS A 29 -10.87 12.12 -23.03
N SER A 30 -10.77 13.26 -22.35
CA SER A 30 -10.92 14.58 -22.93
C SER A 30 -9.55 15.19 -23.24
N ASP A 31 -9.37 15.69 -24.46
CA ASP A 31 -8.14 16.39 -24.87
C ASP A 31 -8.17 17.88 -24.47
N SER A 32 -8.58 18.21 -23.25
CA SER A 32 -8.57 19.58 -22.73
C SER A 32 -7.55 19.74 -21.59
N PRO A 33 -6.35 20.28 -21.89
CA PRO A 33 -5.30 20.52 -20.90
C PRO A 33 -5.74 21.44 -19.75
N GLU A 34 -6.60 22.44 -20.03
CA GLU A 34 -7.05 23.42 -19.04
C GLU A 34 -7.90 22.75 -17.96
N MET A 35 -8.79 21.82 -18.34
CA MET A 35 -9.58 21.06 -17.38
C MET A 35 -8.71 20.13 -16.53
N GLN A 36 -7.66 19.55 -17.11
CA GLN A 36 -6.71 18.70 -16.39
C GLN A 36 -5.92 19.51 -15.35
N GLU A 37 -5.51 20.74 -15.65
CA GLU A 37 -4.81 21.61 -14.70
C GLU A 37 -5.71 22.03 -13.52
N VAL A 38 -6.95 22.42 -13.81
CA VAL A 38 -7.95 22.72 -12.77
C VAL A 38 -8.18 21.51 -11.88
N PHE A 39 -8.30 20.32 -12.46
CA PHE A 39 -8.49 19.09 -11.71
C PHE A 39 -7.26 18.73 -10.86
N ALA A 40 -6.04 18.89 -11.40
CA ALA A 40 -4.80 18.67 -10.65
C ALA A 40 -4.73 19.57 -9.40
N THR A 41 -5.13 20.84 -9.53
CA THR A 41 -5.21 21.78 -8.40
C THR A 41 -6.22 21.31 -7.34
N GLN A 42 -7.37 20.76 -7.77
CA GLN A 42 -8.36 20.20 -6.84
C GLN A 42 -7.83 18.98 -6.09
N LYS A 43 -7.08 18.09 -6.76
CA LYS A 43 -6.44 16.93 -6.14
C LYS A 43 -5.38 17.34 -5.11
N GLN A 44 -4.60 18.39 -5.41
CA GLN A 44 -3.64 18.96 -4.47
C GLN A 44 -4.31 19.52 -3.21
N GLU A 45 -5.38 20.31 -3.35
CA GLU A 45 -6.11 20.83 -2.19
C GLU A 45 -6.77 19.70 -1.37
N ALA A 46 -7.29 18.67 -2.04
CA ALA A 46 -7.83 17.49 -1.36
C ALA A 46 -6.74 16.76 -0.54
N ASN A 47 -5.54 16.59 -1.09
CA ASN A 47 -4.40 15.98 -0.38
C ASN A 47 -3.96 16.80 0.83
N LYS A 48 -3.96 18.13 0.72
CA LYS A 48 -3.64 19.04 1.82
C LYS A 48 -4.67 18.98 2.96
N GLU A 49 -5.96 18.96 2.63
CA GLU A 49 -7.02 18.79 3.64
C GLU A 49 -7.01 17.37 4.23
N PHE A 50 -6.72 16.35 3.42
CA PHE A 50 -6.54 14.98 3.89
C PHE A 50 -5.35 14.85 4.85
N PHE A 51 -4.23 15.50 4.56
CA PHE A 51 -3.08 15.54 5.47
C PHE A 51 -3.45 16.12 6.83
N LYS A 52 -4.19 17.24 6.86
CA LYS A 52 -4.70 17.81 8.12
C LYS A 52 -5.64 16.85 8.84
N TYR A 53 -6.50 16.15 8.10
CA TYR A 53 -7.41 15.16 8.66
C TYR A 53 -6.66 13.99 9.32
N VAL A 54 -5.72 13.37 8.61
CA VAL A 54 -4.89 12.28 9.14
C VAL A 54 -4.09 12.75 10.35
N SER A 55 -3.45 13.93 10.27
CA SER A 55 -2.66 14.50 11.37
C SER A 55 -3.46 14.68 12.66
N LYS A 56 -4.76 15.00 12.57
CA LYS A 56 -5.64 15.18 13.74
C LYS A 56 -6.18 13.86 14.32
N ASN A 57 -6.24 12.80 13.51
CA ASN A 57 -7.00 11.59 13.85
C ASN A 57 -6.15 10.34 14.01
N TYR A 58 -4.97 10.25 13.38
CA TYR A 58 -4.20 9.02 13.27
C TYR A 58 -3.87 8.37 14.63
N THR A 59 -3.39 9.16 15.61
CA THR A 59 -3.13 8.66 16.98
C THR A 59 -4.36 8.03 17.63
N LYS A 60 -5.56 8.56 17.35
CA LYS A 60 -6.81 8.00 17.88
C LYS A 60 -7.16 6.68 17.20
N TRP A 61 -6.88 6.53 15.91
CA TRP A 61 -7.16 5.31 15.15
C TRP A 61 -6.29 4.13 15.56
N VAL A 62 -5.01 4.37 15.86
CA VAL A 62 -4.05 3.34 16.27
C VAL A 62 -4.03 3.10 17.79
N SER A 63 -4.84 3.84 18.55
CA SER A 63 -4.97 3.63 19.99
C SER A 63 -5.62 2.26 20.28
N PRO A 64 -5.15 1.51 21.29
CA PRO A 64 -5.81 0.27 21.73
C PRO A 64 -7.29 0.44 22.13
N LYS A 65 -7.71 1.68 22.45
CA LYS A 65 -9.08 2.03 22.82
C LYS A 65 -9.91 2.57 21.65
N ALA A 66 -9.40 2.51 20.43
CA ALA A 66 -10.09 3.03 19.25
C ALA A 66 -11.40 2.26 19.00
N SER A 67 -12.54 2.94 19.19
CA SER A 67 -13.87 2.45 18.83
C SER A 67 -14.39 3.02 17.50
N ASP A 68 -13.89 4.18 17.10
CA ASP A 68 -14.27 4.91 15.89
C ASP A 68 -13.02 5.15 15.03
N ALA A 69 -12.73 4.19 14.16
CA ALA A 69 -11.55 4.18 13.29
C ALA A 69 -11.86 3.43 11.99
N PRO A 70 -11.24 3.83 10.86
CA PRO A 70 -11.36 3.06 9.63
C PRO A 70 -10.80 1.64 9.80
N ILE A 71 -11.22 0.74 8.91
CA ILE A 71 -10.47 -0.51 8.71
C ILE A 71 -9.08 -0.14 8.21
N MET A 72 -8.05 -0.51 8.97
CA MET A 72 -6.66 -0.27 8.62
C MET A 72 -5.94 -1.58 8.28
N SER A 73 -4.69 -1.51 7.79
CA SER A 73 -3.86 -2.67 7.45
C SER A 73 -3.94 -3.82 8.47
N HIS A 74 -3.74 -3.55 9.76
CA HIS A 74 -3.77 -4.55 10.84
C HIS A 74 -5.15 -5.18 11.12
N LYS A 75 -6.23 -4.63 10.54
CA LYS A 75 -7.61 -5.11 10.66
C LYS A 75 -8.16 -5.68 9.35
N LEU A 76 -7.51 -5.40 8.21
CA LEU A 76 -7.98 -5.80 6.88
C LEU A 76 -8.36 -7.28 6.83
N PHE A 77 -7.46 -8.15 7.29
CA PHE A 77 -7.61 -9.58 7.17
C PHE A 77 -8.83 -10.11 7.96
N GLN A 78 -9.00 -9.64 9.19
CA GLN A 78 -10.12 -10.01 10.05
C GLN A 78 -11.48 -9.59 9.48
N PHE A 79 -11.58 -8.39 8.88
CA PHE A 79 -12.87 -7.80 8.51
C PHE A 79 -13.22 -7.91 7.03
N LYS A 80 -12.23 -8.02 6.14
CA LYS A 80 -12.45 -8.03 4.68
C LYS A 80 -11.99 -9.33 4.00
N VAL A 81 -11.29 -10.24 4.70
CA VAL A 81 -10.83 -11.52 4.14
C VAL A 81 -11.52 -12.70 4.78
N LEU A 82 -11.29 -12.93 6.09
CA LEU A 82 -11.81 -14.10 6.80
C LEU A 82 -13.34 -14.29 6.78
N PRO A 83 -14.17 -13.24 6.81
CA PRO A 83 -15.63 -13.40 6.73
C PRO A 83 -16.12 -14.01 5.40
N HIS A 84 -15.24 -14.16 4.42
CA HIS A 84 -15.55 -14.70 3.10
C HIS A 84 -14.82 -16.02 2.81
N VAL A 85 -14.09 -16.56 3.80
CA VAL A 85 -13.48 -17.88 3.71
C VAL A 85 -14.52 -18.90 4.14
N GLU A 86 -14.93 -19.73 3.18
CA GLU A 86 -15.92 -20.80 3.37
C GLU A 86 -15.22 -22.15 3.23
N LYS A 87 -15.66 -23.13 4.03
CA LYS A 87 -15.20 -24.51 3.87
C LYS A 87 -15.70 -25.02 2.51
N ASP A 88 -14.86 -25.76 1.79
CA ASP A 88 -15.12 -26.34 0.46
C ASP A 88 -15.17 -25.36 -0.73
N ILE A 89 -14.99 -24.05 -0.52
CA ILE A 89 -14.79 -23.06 -1.60
C ILE A 89 -13.42 -22.42 -1.43
N PRO A 90 -12.42 -22.77 -2.27
CA PRO A 90 -11.09 -22.20 -2.18
C PRO A 90 -11.13 -20.68 -2.31
N THR A 91 -10.59 -19.99 -1.31
CA THR A 91 -10.48 -18.54 -1.31
C THR A 91 -9.05 -18.14 -1.65
N PHE A 92 -8.87 -17.29 -2.66
CA PHE A 92 -7.59 -16.72 -3.03
C PHE A 92 -7.52 -15.27 -2.56
N PHE A 93 -6.65 -14.98 -1.60
CA PHE A 93 -6.31 -13.62 -1.22
C PHE A 93 -5.04 -13.20 -1.96
N ILE A 94 -5.17 -12.22 -2.84
CA ILE A 94 -4.07 -11.64 -3.62
C ILE A 94 -3.72 -10.29 -3.03
N LEU A 95 -2.47 -10.11 -2.67
CA LEU A 95 -1.90 -8.82 -2.32
C LEU A 95 -0.94 -8.40 -3.44
N ILE A 96 -1.30 -7.36 -4.20
CA ILE A 96 -0.40 -6.74 -5.18
C ILE A 96 0.27 -5.55 -4.49
N ASP A 97 1.59 -5.57 -4.38
CA ASP A 97 2.39 -4.49 -3.79
C ASP A 97 2.11 -3.15 -4.50
N ASN A 98 1.93 -2.09 -3.71
CA ASN A 98 1.89 -0.72 -4.21
C ASN A 98 0.74 -0.39 -5.18
N LEU A 99 -0.34 -1.19 -5.23
CA LEU A 99 -1.45 -0.96 -6.17
C LEU A 99 -2.40 0.16 -5.68
N ARG A 100 -2.36 1.31 -6.34
CA ARG A 100 -3.30 2.42 -6.09
C ARG A 100 -4.69 2.12 -6.63
N TYR A 101 -5.69 2.87 -6.13
CA TYR A 101 -7.07 2.71 -6.56
C TYR A 101 -7.29 3.02 -8.05
N ASP A 102 -6.62 4.04 -8.60
CA ASP A 102 -6.70 4.38 -10.02
C ASP A 102 -6.04 3.32 -10.93
N GLN A 103 -4.96 2.68 -10.45
CA GLN A 103 -4.37 1.52 -11.13
C GLN A 103 -5.29 0.31 -11.07
N TRP A 104 -5.96 0.06 -9.94
CA TRP A 104 -7.02 -0.94 -9.85
C TRP A 104 -8.10 -0.69 -10.92
N LYS A 105 -8.62 0.52 -11.06
CA LYS A 105 -9.62 0.84 -12.10
C LYS A 105 -9.11 0.58 -13.51
N ALA A 106 -7.81 0.71 -13.76
CA ALA A 106 -7.21 0.40 -15.06
C ALA A 106 -7.15 -1.11 -15.37
N ILE A 107 -6.91 -1.96 -14.36
CA ILE A 107 -6.83 -3.43 -14.51
C ILE A 107 -8.17 -4.15 -14.26
N GLN A 108 -9.12 -3.48 -13.61
CA GLN A 108 -10.44 -4.00 -13.30
C GLN A 108 -11.15 -4.63 -14.51
N PRO A 109 -11.15 -4.04 -15.73
CA PRO A 109 -11.78 -4.68 -16.88
C PRO A 109 -11.19 -6.05 -17.23
N ILE A 110 -9.88 -6.24 -17.01
CA ILE A 110 -9.18 -7.51 -17.27
C ILE A 110 -9.63 -8.58 -16.27
N PHE A 111 -9.77 -8.23 -14.99
CA PHE A 111 -10.36 -9.14 -14.00
C PHE A 111 -11.83 -9.48 -14.35
N ALA A 112 -12.59 -8.48 -14.81
CA ALA A 112 -14.00 -8.64 -15.16
C ALA A 112 -14.25 -9.55 -16.37
N GLU A 113 -13.22 -9.92 -17.15
CA GLU A 113 -13.32 -10.97 -18.19
C GLU A 113 -13.59 -12.33 -17.55
N SER A 114 -12.89 -12.67 -16.47
CA SER A 114 -12.89 -13.99 -15.85
C SER A 114 -13.68 -14.08 -14.54
N PHE A 115 -13.86 -12.97 -13.85
CA PHE A 115 -14.48 -12.93 -12.52
C PHE A 115 -15.65 -11.96 -12.47
N ARG A 116 -16.64 -12.26 -11.62
CA ARG A 116 -17.71 -11.33 -11.26
C ARG A 116 -17.28 -10.54 -10.02
N ILE A 117 -17.28 -9.21 -10.14
CA ILE A 117 -17.01 -8.30 -9.03
C ILE A 117 -18.27 -8.23 -8.16
N LEU A 118 -18.12 -8.51 -6.87
CA LEU A 118 -19.19 -8.51 -5.88
C LEU A 118 -19.15 -7.24 -5.02
N GLU A 119 -17.96 -6.81 -4.63
CA GLU A 119 -17.73 -5.62 -3.80
C GLU A 119 -16.44 -4.93 -4.27
N GLU A 120 -16.50 -3.61 -4.44
CA GLU A 120 -15.35 -2.73 -4.68
C GLU A 120 -15.32 -1.71 -3.54
N ASP A 121 -14.40 -1.87 -2.61
CA ASP A 121 -14.25 -0.98 -1.46
C ASP A 121 -12.81 -0.50 -1.30
N THR A 122 -12.57 0.37 -0.33
CA THR A 122 -11.24 0.80 0.07
C THR A 122 -11.03 0.61 1.56
N PHE A 123 -9.78 0.72 2.00
CA PHE A 123 -9.41 0.76 3.41
C PHE A 123 -8.18 1.64 3.58
N TYR A 124 -7.73 1.82 4.82
CA TYR A 124 -6.59 2.69 5.13
C TYR A 124 -5.29 1.91 5.36
N SER A 125 -4.23 2.24 4.64
CA SER A 125 -2.88 1.80 5.01
C SER A 125 -2.47 2.45 6.34
N ILE A 126 -1.69 1.74 7.16
CA ILE A 126 -1.03 2.34 8.32
C ILE A 126 0.16 3.21 7.88
N LEU A 127 0.63 4.08 8.78
CA LEU A 127 1.90 4.79 8.65
C LEU A 127 3.02 3.98 9.30
N PRO A 128 4.24 3.96 8.72
CA PRO A 128 4.55 4.37 7.35
C PRO A 128 3.78 3.57 6.29
N THR A 129 3.35 4.24 5.21
CA THR A 129 2.75 3.59 4.02
C THR A 129 3.82 2.87 3.20
N ALA A 130 4.46 1.88 3.81
CA ALA A 130 5.59 1.15 3.27
C ALA A 130 5.48 -0.34 3.58
N THR A 131 6.00 -1.16 2.67
CA THR A 131 5.85 -2.61 2.66
C THR A 131 6.12 -3.25 4.02
N GLN A 132 7.27 -2.94 4.63
CA GLN A 132 7.67 -3.46 5.94
C GLN A 132 6.61 -3.26 7.03
N TYR A 133 5.95 -2.11 7.03
CA TYR A 133 5.01 -1.75 8.07
C TYR A 133 3.62 -2.27 7.70
N SER A 134 3.09 -1.84 6.56
CA SER A 134 1.71 -2.13 6.16
C SER A 134 1.48 -3.61 5.86
N ARG A 135 2.41 -4.29 5.18
CA ARG A 135 2.23 -5.70 4.82
C ARG A 135 2.37 -6.63 6.01
N ASN A 136 3.40 -6.42 6.85
CA ASN A 136 3.55 -7.20 8.07
C ASN A 136 2.37 -6.95 9.03
N ALA A 137 1.80 -5.74 9.06
CA ALA A 137 0.57 -5.48 9.80
C ALA A 137 -0.64 -6.27 9.26
N ILE A 138 -0.82 -6.33 7.94
CA ILE A 138 -1.89 -7.16 7.32
C ILE A 138 -1.76 -8.62 7.74
N PHE A 139 -0.56 -9.20 7.65
CA PHE A 139 -0.38 -10.62 7.93
C PHE A 139 -0.28 -10.95 9.42
N SER A 140 0.17 -10.05 10.28
CA SER A 140 0.18 -10.28 11.73
C SER A 140 -1.17 -10.01 12.40
N GLY A 141 -1.99 -9.12 11.81
CA GLY A 141 -3.19 -8.58 12.45
C GLY A 141 -2.86 -7.61 13.59
N LEU A 142 -1.64 -7.07 13.61
CA LEU A 142 -1.08 -6.25 14.69
C LEU A 142 -0.50 -4.94 14.16
N LEU A 143 -0.44 -3.93 15.02
CA LEU A 143 0.35 -2.73 14.74
C LEU A 143 1.85 -3.05 14.84
N PRO A 144 2.73 -2.33 14.11
CA PRO A 144 4.17 -2.58 14.11
C PRO A 144 4.82 -2.68 15.50
N ILE A 145 4.41 -1.82 16.45
CA ILE A 145 4.88 -1.89 17.84
C ILE A 145 4.55 -3.23 18.53
N ASP A 146 3.42 -3.83 18.20
CA ASP A 146 2.98 -5.09 18.79
C ASP A 146 3.60 -6.29 18.07
N ILE A 147 3.93 -6.14 16.77
CA ILE A 147 4.74 -7.12 16.03
C ILE A 147 6.13 -7.20 16.66
N GLU A 148 6.81 -6.07 16.85
CA GLU A 148 8.15 -6.03 17.47
C GLU A 148 8.17 -6.71 18.84
N LYS A 149 7.18 -6.42 19.70
CA LYS A 149 7.09 -7.03 21.04
C LYS A 149 6.85 -8.53 20.99
N LYS A 150 6.01 -9.00 20.06
CA LYS A 150 5.57 -10.40 20.00
C LYS A 150 6.53 -11.29 19.22
N PHE A 151 7.21 -10.72 18.22
CA PHE A 151 8.10 -11.40 17.30
C PHE A 151 9.44 -10.66 17.20
N PRO A 152 10.20 -10.54 18.30
CA PRO A 152 11.42 -9.74 18.33
C PRO A 152 12.57 -10.32 17.47
N ILE A 153 12.45 -11.57 17.03
CA ILE A 153 13.44 -12.23 16.17
C ILE A 153 13.10 -11.98 14.69
N GLU A 154 11.83 -12.09 14.35
CA GLU A 154 11.30 -11.96 13.00
C GLU A 154 11.14 -10.50 12.56
N TRP A 155 10.82 -9.61 13.49
CA TRP A 155 10.77 -8.18 13.24
C TRP A 155 12.19 -7.61 13.11
N LYS A 156 12.39 -6.74 12.12
CA LYS A 156 13.62 -5.99 11.91
C LYS A 156 13.29 -4.53 11.75
N ASN A 157 13.99 -3.66 12.47
CA ASN A 157 13.89 -2.21 12.36
C ASN A 157 14.64 -1.67 11.14
N ASP A 158 14.50 -0.38 10.85
CA ASP A 158 15.03 0.20 9.62
C ASP A 158 16.55 0.21 9.52
N ASP A 159 17.23 0.32 10.65
CA ASP A 159 18.68 0.36 10.83
C ASP A 159 19.32 -1.02 10.98
N GLU A 160 18.51 -2.09 11.04
CA GLU A 160 18.99 -3.46 11.13
C GLU A 160 19.23 -4.08 9.74
N GLU A 161 20.27 -4.90 9.63
CA GLU A 161 20.57 -5.66 8.42
C GLU A 161 19.59 -6.83 8.22
N GLY A 162 19.33 -7.16 6.95
CA GLY A 162 18.53 -8.31 6.54
C GLY A 162 17.18 -7.94 5.89
N GLY A 163 16.43 -8.96 5.49
CA GLY A 163 15.13 -8.79 4.84
C GLY A 163 14.02 -8.47 5.85
N LYS A 164 13.30 -7.37 5.61
CA LYS A 164 12.23 -6.86 6.48
C LYS A 164 10.86 -7.54 6.29
N ASN A 165 10.73 -8.36 5.25
CA ASN A 165 9.49 -8.99 4.81
C ASN A 165 9.65 -10.51 4.63
N LEU A 166 10.44 -11.17 5.48
CA LEU A 166 10.78 -12.60 5.32
C LEU A 166 9.81 -13.53 6.06
N TYR A 167 9.08 -13.02 7.06
CA TYR A 167 8.29 -13.83 8.00
C TYR A 167 6.78 -13.60 7.90
N GLU A 168 6.30 -13.07 6.79
CA GLU A 168 4.88 -12.78 6.54
C GLU A 168 4.01 -14.03 6.73
N GLU A 169 4.46 -15.21 6.27
CA GLU A 169 3.74 -16.47 6.47
C GLU A 169 3.64 -16.85 7.96
N VAL A 170 4.72 -16.66 8.72
CA VAL A 170 4.75 -16.92 10.17
C VAL A 170 3.73 -16.04 10.88
N PHE A 171 3.72 -14.74 10.56
CA PHE A 171 2.75 -13.79 11.09
C PHE A 171 1.32 -14.19 10.76
N PHE A 172 1.06 -14.56 9.50
CA PHE A 172 -0.24 -15.02 9.02
C PHE A 172 -0.75 -16.25 9.78
N LYS A 173 0.08 -17.29 9.92
CA LYS A 173 -0.30 -18.51 10.67
C LYS A 173 -0.62 -18.18 12.13
N GLN A 174 0.16 -17.29 12.76
CA GLN A 174 -0.09 -16.87 14.14
C GLN A 174 -1.33 -15.97 14.27
N GLN A 175 -1.70 -15.21 13.24
CA GLN A 175 -2.95 -14.46 13.19
C GLN A 175 -4.16 -15.41 13.12
N LEU A 176 -4.12 -16.43 12.26
CA LEU A 176 -5.18 -17.45 12.17
C LEU A 176 -5.42 -18.14 13.52
N LYS A 177 -4.35 -18.53 14.22
CA LYS A 177 -4.44 -19.13 15.55
C LYS A 177 -5.11 -18.19 16.57
N GLN A 178 -4.79 -16.90 16.55
CA GLN A 178 -5.43 -15.92 17.43
C GLN A 178 -6.93 -15.76 17.14
N LEU A 179 -7.30 -15.83 15.86
CA LEU A 179 -8.68 -15.72 15.40
C LEU A 179 -9.44 -17.05 15.45
N LYS A 180 -8.83 -18.13 15.99
CA LYS A 180 -9.39 -19.49 16.06
C LYS A 180 -9.83 -20.02 14.69
N LYS A 181 -8.96 -19.82 13.70
CA LYS A 181 -9.10 -20.24 12.29
C LYS A 181 -7.89 -21.05 11.81
N ASP A 182 -7.15 -21.64 12.74
CA ASP A 182 -5.99 -22.49 12.49
C ASP A 182 -6.35 -23.90 11.99
N ASP A 183 -7.65 -24.23 11.94
CA ASP A 183 -8.18 -25.43 11.30
C ASP A 183 -8.22 -25.33 9.76
N LEU A 184 -8.11 -24.12 9.21
CA LEU A 184 -8.10 -23.88 7.77
C LEU A 184 -6.83 -24.44 7.13
N LYS A 185 -6.99 -25.23 6.06
CA LYS A 185 -5.87 -25.64 5.23
C LYS A 185 -5.45 -24.46 4.35
N THR A 186 -4.21 -24.00 4.54
CA THR A 186 -3.75 -22.74 3.93
C THR A 186 -2.40 -22.84 3.25
N SER A 187 -2.20 -22.03 2.21
CA SER A 187 -0.91 -21.85 1.53
C SER A 187 -0.48 -20.38 1.51
N TYR A 188 0.83 -20.15 1.39
CA TYR A 188 1.41 -18.82 1.21
C TYR A 188 2.42 -18.87 0.06
N THR A 189 2.22 -18.05 -0.96
CA THR A 189 3.10 -17.97 -2.13
C THR A 189 3.52 -16.52 -2.34
N LYS A 190 4.83 -16.27 -2.31
CA LYS A 190 5.41 -14.96 -2.61
C LYS A 190 6.08 -14.99 -3.98
N VAL A 191 5.66 -14.11 -4.88
CA VAL A 191 6.20 -13.98 -6.23
C VAL A 191 7.09 -12.74 -6.30
N LEU A 192 8.41 -12.95 -6.33
CA LEU A 192 9.43 -11.88 -6.36
C LEU A 192 10.07 -11.76 -7.75
N HIS A 193 10.19 -12.90 -8.44
CA HIS A 193 10.86 -13.01 -9.73
C HIS A 193 9.96 -13.67 -10.77
N TYR A 194 10.32 -13.49 -12.04
CA TYR A 194 9.59 -14.08 -13.17
C TYR A 194 9.42 -15.61 -13.02
N HIS A 195 10.46 -16.31 -12.56
CA HIS A 195 10.43 -17.76 -12.34
C HIS A 195 9.39 -18.19 -11.29
N ASP A 196 9.26 -17.43 -10.18
CA ASP A 196 8.25 -17.70 -9.15
C ASP A 196 6.83 -17.57 -9.74
N GLY A 197 6.63 -16.60 -10.64
CA GLY A 197 5.39 -16.43 -11.38
C GLY A 197 5.06 -17.64 -12.26
N GLN A 198 6.05 -18.18 -12.98
CA GLN A 198 5.85 -19.40 -13.77
C GLN A 198 5.55 -20.63 -12.89
N GLN A 199 6.19 -20.74 -11.73
CA GLN A 199 5.86 -21.79 -10.76
C GLN A 199 4.41 -21.67 -10.26
N LEU A 200 3.94 -20.46 -9.96
CA LEU A 200 2.54 -20.21 -9.60
C LEU A 200 1.60 -20.68 -10.72
N VAL A 201 1.87 -20.32 -11.98
CA VAL A 201 1.07 -20.73 -13.15
C VAL A 201 0.99 -22.25 -13.30
N ASN A 202 2.07 -22.97 -12.99
CA ASN A 202 2.12 -24.43 -13.09
C ASN A 202 1.43 -25.12 -11.90
N ASN A 203 1.48 -24.52 -10.72
CA ASN A 203 0.98 -25.12 -9.48
C ASN A 203 -0.43 -24.65 -9.07
N ILE A 204 -1.01 -23.65 -9.74
CA ILE A 204 -2.26 -22.99 -9.30
C ILE A 204 -3.44 -23.96 -9.07
N HIS A 205 -3.56 -25.02 -9.87
CA HIS A 205 -4.61 -26.03 -9.70
C HIS A 205 -4.48 -26.81 -8.39
N ASN A 206 -3.25 -27.06 -7.93
CA ASN A 206 -3.02 -27.75 -6.66
C ASN A 206 -3.47 -26.92 -5.46
N LEU A 207 -3.48 -25.58 -5.61
CA LEU A 207 -3.94 -24.65 -4.58
C LEU A 207 -5.47 -24.72 -4.36
N LEU A 208 -6.23 -25.29 -5.29
CA LEU A 208 -7.68 -25.53 -5.12
C LEU A 208 -7.99 -26.54 -3.99
N ASN A 209 -7.00 -27.27 -3.50
CA ASN A 209 -7.18 -28.19 -2.37
C ASN A 209 -7.07 -27.53 -1.00
N ASN A 210 -6.93 -26.21 -0.94
CA ASN A 210 -6.81 -25.42 0.29
C ASN A 210 -8.08 -24.57 0.51
N ASP A 211 -8.43 -24.31 1.76
CA ASP A 211 -9.53 -23.41 2.10
C ASP A 211 -9.16 -21.95 1.78
N LEU A 212 -7.89 -21.58 2.02
CA LEU A 212 -7.40 -20.22 1.82
C LEU A 212 -5.95 -20.22 1.27
N ASN A 213 -5.75 -19.53 0.16
CA ASN A 213 -4.46 -19.35 -0.49
C ASN A 213 -4.06 -17.89 -0.47
N ILE A 214 -2.87 -17.59 0.07
CA ILE A 214 -2.28 -16.25 0.06
C ILE A 214 -1.30 -16.15 -1.10
N ILE A 215 -1.47 -15.15 -1.96
CA ILE A 215 -0.54 -14.82 -3.04
C ILE A 215 -0.09 -13.38 -2.88
N VAL A 216 1.19 -13.17 -2.56
CA VAL A 216 1.81 -11.84 -2.52
C VAL A 216 2.60 -11.65 -3.81
N TYR A 217 2.25 -10.62 -4.57
CA TYR A 217 2.86 -10.33 -5.85
C TYR A 217 3.56 -8.97 -5.80
N ASN A 218 4.88 -8.95 -5.92
CA ASN A 218 5.65 -7.71 -5.92
C ASN A 218 5.71 -7.09 -7.33
N PHE A 219 4.83 -6.13 -7.59
CA PHE A 219 4.78 -5.40 -8.86
C PHE A 219 6.04 -4.55 -9.09
N VAL A 220 6.53 -3.86 -8.05
CA VAL A 220 7.64 -2.90 -8.13
C VAL A 220 8.96 -3.63 -8.43
N ASP A 221 9.21 -4.76 -7.76
CA ASP A 221 10.44 -5.52 -8.01
C ASP A 221 10.46 -6.10 -9.43
N MET A 222 9.29 -6.46 -9.98
CA MET A 222 9.17 -6.95 -11.35
C MET A 222 9.47 -5.88 -12.41
N LEU A 223 9.07 -4.63 -12.16
CA LEU A 223 9.48 -3.48 -12.97
C LEU A 223 10.97 -3.14 -12.80
N SER A 224 11.57 -3.46 -11.65
CA SER A 224 12.97 -3.15 -11.32
C SER A 224 14.01 -4.20 -11.80
N HIS A 225 13.58 -5.34 -12.35
CA HIS A 225 14.50 -6.43 -12.78
C HIS A 225 15.41 -6.08 -13.94
N ALA A 226 15.16 -4.97 -14.63
CA ALA A 226 16.16 -4.38 -15.49
C ALA A 226 17.12 -3.55 -14.63
N ARG A 227 18.34 -4.07 -14.48
CA ARG A 227 19.34 -3.73 -13.46
C ARG A 227 19.87 -2.27 -13.46
N THR A 228 19.27 -1.32 -14.18
CA THR A 228 19.71 0.09 -14.30
C THR A 228 18.57 1.07 -14.62
N GLU A 229 17.42 1.02 -13.91
CA GLU A 229 16.18 1.58 -14.47
C GLU A 229 15.36 2.54 -13.59
N MET A 230 15.93 3.20 -12.58
CA MET A 230 15.23 4.39 -12.06
C MET A 230 15.01 5.43 -13.19
N GLU A 231 15.90 5.46 -14.19
CA GLU A 231 15.79 6.31 -15.38
C GLU A 231 14.77 5.76 -16.39
N VAL A 232 14.81 4.47 -16.74
CA VAL A 232 13.84 3.88 -17.69
C VAL A 232 12.42 3.88 -17.13
N LEU A 233 12.23 3.60 -15.83
CA LEU A 233 10.90 3.73 -15.21
C LEU A 233 10.44 5.19 -15.15
N LYS A 234 11.35 6.15 -14.94
CA LYS A 234 10.98 7.58 -15.08
C LYS A 234 10.57 7.93 -16.51
N GLU A 235 11.22 7.35 -17.52
CA GLU A 235 10.86 7.57 -18.93
C GLU A 235 9.51 6.93 -19.28
N LEU A 236 9.29 5.68 -18.86
CA LEU A 236 8.07 4.92 -19.17
C LEU A 236 6.87 5.30 -18.30
N ALA A 237 7.10 5.82 -17.09
CA ALA A 237 6.08 6.18 -16.12
C ALA A 237 6.36 7.57 -15.51
N GLY A 238 6.58 8.59 -16.34
CA GLY A 238 6.86 9.97 -15.89
C GLY A 238 5.64 10.71 -15.32
N ASP A 239 4.43 10.20 -15.54
CA ASP A 239 3.17 10.75 -15.06
C ASP A 239 2.16 9.65 -14.67
N GLU A 240 1.04 10.10 -14.10
CA GLU A 240 -0.04 9.23 -13.60
C GLU A 240 -0.65 8.35 -14.69
N LYS A 241 -0.84 8.91 -15.89
CA LYS A 241 -1.41 8.21 -17.04
C LYS A 241 -0.50 7.08 -17.51
N SER A 242 0.78 7.39 -17.69
CA SER A 242 1.80 6.45 -18.13
C SER A 242 2.00 5.36 -17.10
N TYR A 243 2.01 5.71 -15.81
CA TYR A 243 2.12 4.74 -14.72
C TYR A 243 0.94 3.76 -14.67
N ARG A 244 -0.29 4.23 -14.87
CA ARG A 244 -1.45 3.34 -15.03
C ARG A 244 -1.38 2.49 -16.28
N SER A 245 -0.93 3.05 -17.41
CA SER A 245 -0.75 2.31 -18.67
C SER A 245 0.23 1.15 -18.52
N VAL A 246 1.40 1.40 -17.90
CA VAL A 246 2.40 0.38 -17.59
C VAL A 246 1.82 -0.69 -16.66
N THR A 247 1.09 -0.28 -15.62
CA THR A 247 0.44 -1.22 -14.69
C THR A 247 -0.56 -2.11 -15.40
N LYS A 248 -1.37 -1.54 -16.31
CA LYS A 248 -2.33 -2.30 -17.10
C LYS A 248 -1.65 -3.31 -18.02
N SER A 249 -0.67 -2.85 -18.80
CA SER A 249 0.07 -3.71 -19.73
C SER A 249 0.79 -4.83 -18.99
N TRP A 250 1.43 -4.53 -17.86
CA TRP A 250 2.04 -5.55 -17.01
C TRP A 250 1.02 -6.60 -16.56
N PHE A 251 -0.13 -6.18 -16.01
CA PHE A 251 -1.10 -7.12 -15.47
C PHE A 251 -1.66 -8.03 -16.57
N GLU A 252 -1.97 -7.45 -17.73
CA GLU A 252 -2.48 -8.17 -18.90
C GLU A 252 -1.59 -9.36 -19.29
N HIS A 253 -0.27 -9.16 -19.26
CA HIS A 253 0.72 -10.19 -19.63
C HIS A 253 1.34 -10.94 -18.43
N SER A 254 0.92 -10.62 -17.21
CA SER A 254 1.52 -11.16 -15.98
C SER A 254 1.26 -12.66 -15.82
N ALA A 255 2.19 -13.35 -15.16
CA ALA A 255 2.00 -14.73 -14.73
C ALA A 255 0.83 -14.86 -13.74
N LEU A 256 0.56 -13.82 -12.95
CA LEU A 256 -0.62 -13.76 -12.08
C LEU A 256 -1.91 -13.90 -12.87
N ASN A 257 -2.12 -13.07 -13.90
CA ASN A 257 -3.32 -13.11 -14.74
C ASN A 257 -3.45 -14.48 -15.43
N GLN A 258 -2.35 -15.03 -15.94
CA GLN A 258 -2.33 -16.38 -16.53
C GLN A 258 -2.75 -17.47 -15.52
N ALA A 259 -2.23 -17.40 -14.29
CA ALA A 259 -2.59 -18.36 -13.24
C ALA A 259 -4.07 -18.24 -12.86
N LEU A 260 -4.60 -17.02 -12.71
CA LEU A 260 -6.01 -16.81 -12.39
C LEU A 260 -6.95 -17.28 -13.50
N LYS A 261 -6.61 -17.04 -14.76
CA LYS A 261 -7.39 -17.54 -15.91
C LYS A 261 -7.50 -19.07 -15.91
N LYS A 262 -6.49 -19.80 -15.43
CA LYS A 262 -6.52 -21.28 -15.34
C LYS A 262 -7.53 -21.83 -14.32
N ILE A 263 -7.90 -21.03 -13.31
CA ILE A 263 -8.84 -21.45 -12.26
C ILE A 263 -10.17 -20.68 -12.32
N ALA A 264 -10.37 -19.84 -13.33
CA ALA A 264 -11.54 -18.98 -13.46
C ALA A 264 -12.85 -19.76 -13.70
N ASP A 265 -12.77 -20.99 -14.21
CA ASP A 265 -13.91 -21.89 -14.43
C ASP A 265 -14.26 -22.74 -13.19
N LYS A 266 -13.48 -22.62 -12.10
CA LYS A 266 -13.71 -23.33 -10.84
C LYS A 266 -14.44 -22.45 -9.86
N LYS A 267 -15.28 -23.05 -9.01
CA LYS A 267 -15.98 -22.33 -7.93
C LYS A 267 -14.97 -21.86 -6.89
N ILE A 268 -14.55 -20.60 -6.98
CA ILE A 268 -13.59 -19.98 -6.08
C ILE A 268 -14.03 -18.58 -5.64
N ASN A 269 -13.58 -18.19 -4.46
CA ASN A 269 -13.63 -16.80 -4.01
C ASN A 269 -12.28 -16.13 -4.29
N LEU A 270 -12.32 -14.86 -4.70
CA LEU A 270 -11.13 -14.08 -4.97
C LEU A 270 -11.21 -12.74 -4.25
N ILE A 271 -10.20 -12.41 -3.47
CA ILE A 271 -10.09 -11.13 -2.76
C ILE A 271 -8.77 -10.49 -3.14
N LEU A 272 -8.85 -9.34 -3.78
CA LEU A 272 -7.68 -8.54 -4.14
C LEU A 272 -7.52 -7.38 -3.16
N ALA A 273 -6.31 -7.18 -2.66
CA ALA A 273 -5.93 -6.01 -1.89
C ALA A 273 -4.49 -5.57 -2.23
N THR A 274 -4.03 -4.53 -1.55
CA THR A 274 -2.65 -4.04 -1.57
C THR A 274 -2.21 -3.69 -0.14
N ASP A 275 -0.93 -3.45 0.09
CA ASP A 275 -0.40 -2.99 1.36
C ASP A 275 -0.40 -1.46 1.51
N HIS A 276 -0.05 -0.74 0.45
CA HIS A 276 -0.05 0.72 0.36
C HIS A 276 -0.14 1.19 -1.09
N GLY A 277 -0.20 2.50 -1.30
CA GLY A 277 -0.03 3.11 -2.62
C GLY A 277 1.25 3.94 -2.72
N THR A 278 1.25 4.91 -3.63
CA THR A 278 2.41 5.76 -3.95
C THR A 278 1.95 7.10 -4.50
N VAL A 279 2.81 8.12 -4.39
CA VAL A 279 2.56 9.45 -4.94
C VAL A 279 3.77 9.92 -5.75
N ARG A 280 3.51 10.63 -6.84
CA ARG A 280 4.58 11.28 -7.62
C ARG A 280 5.08 12.50 -6.87
N VAL A 281 6.30 12.43 -6.34
CA VAL A 281 6.85 13.48 -5.46
C VAL A 281 7.37 14.68 -6.26
N LYS A 282 7.16 15.89 -5.76
CA LYS A 282 7.53 17.14 -6.44
C LYS A 282 8.20 18.14 -5.52
N THR A 283 7.78 18.19 -4.26
CA THR A 283 8.18 19.24 -3.30
C THR A 283 9.27 18.73 -2.36
N PRO A 284 10.54 19.10 -2.54
CA PRO A 284 11.58 18.67 -1.62
C PRO A 284 11.47 19.40 -0.28
N SER A 285 11.71 18.69 0.82
CA SER A 285 11.88 19.26 2.15
C SER A 285 13.18 18.76 2.78
N LYS A 286 13.90 19.66 3.44
CA LYS A 286 15.19 19.33 4.06
C LYS A 286 14.98 18.59 5.36
N VAL A 287 15.73 17.51 5.55
CA VAL A 287 15.83 16.81 6.83
C VAL A 287 17.29 16.63 7.22
N LEU A 288 17.59 16.87 8.49
CA LEU A 288 18.84 16.52 9.13
C LEU A 288 18.59 15.37 10.10
N GLY A 289 19.47 14.38 10.07
CA GLY A 289 19.47 13.24 10.98
C GLY A 289 20.88 12.68 11.07
N ASP A 290 21.08 11.75 12.00
CA ASP A 290 22.33 11.00 12.09
C ASP A 290 22.47 9.97 10.96
N LYS A 291 23.59 9.23 10.94
CA LYS A 291 23.87 8.20 9.92
C LYS A 291 22.95 6.98 10.01
N GLN A 292 22.27 6.78 11.14
CA GLN A 292 21.35 5.66 11.36
C GLN A 292 19.92 6.01 10.93
N THR A 293 19.66 7.29 10.60
CA THR A 293 18.37 7.72 10.07
C THR A 293 18.02 6.95 8.79
N SER A 294 16.78 6.43 8.72
CA SER A 294 16.32 5.63 7.59
C SER A 294 16.46 6.35 6.23
N THR A 295 16.56 5.58 5.16
CA THR A 295 16.84 6.10 3.81
C THR A 295 15.59 6.46 3.01
N ASN A 296 14.40 5.99 3.42
CA ASN A 296 13.14 6.25 2.72
C ASN A 296 12.88 7.76 2.51
N LEU A 297 12.31 8.14 1.37
CA LEU A 297 12.14 9.55 0.98
C LEU A 297 10.83 10.17 1.47
N ARG A 298 9.89 9.37 1.94
CA ARG A 298 8.57 9.81 2.38
C ARG A 298 8.39 9.71 3.89
N TYR A 299 9.21 8.94 4.59
CA TYR A 299 9.32 8.98 6.03
C TYR A 299 10.77 8.87 6.48
N LYS A 300 11.05 9.34 7.70
CA LYS A 300 12.32 9.11 8.38
C LYS A 300 12.08 8.58 9.78
N LEU A 301 12.74 7.49 10.12
CA LEU A 301 13.00 7.05 11.49
C LEU A 301 14.42 7.48 11.85
N GLY A 302 14.57 8.26 12.91
CA GLY A 302 15.91 8.64 13.39
C GLY A 302 15.87 9.34 14.73
N ARG A 303 17.07 9.63 15.25
CA ARG A 303 17.26 10.36 16.51
C ARG A 303 17.49 11.84 16.22
N SER A 304 16.89 12.71 17.03
CA SER A 304 17.13 14.16 16.97
C SER A 304 16.97 14.77 15.56
N LEU A 305 15.94 14.34 14.83
CA LEU A 305 15.67 14.82 13.48
C LEU A 305 15.39 16.34 13.49
N GLN A 306 16.01 17.08 12.58
CA GLN A 306 15.69 18.48 12.33
C GLN A 306 15.00 18.60 10.96
N TYR A 307 13.85 19.26 10.95
CA TYR A 307 12.95 19.33 9.80
C TYR A 307 12.04 20.55 9.92
N GLU A 308 11.46 20.96 8.80
CA GLU A 308 10.42 21.98 8.77
C GLU A 308 9.08 21.38 9.25
N ALA A 309 8.61 21.78 10.42
CA ALA A 309 7.42 21.17 11.04
C ALA A 309 6.15 21.26 10.17
N LYS A 310 6.04 22.27 9.31
CA LYS A 310 4.91 22.45 8.38
C LYS A 310 4.92 21.46 7.21
N ASP A 311 6.03 20.77 6.96
CA ASP A 311 6.21 19.86 5.82
C ASP A 311 5.96 18.40 6.19
N VAL A 312 5.82 18.09 7.48
CA VAL A 312 5.72 16.71 7.96
C VAL A 312 4.67 16.53 9.05
N LEU A 313 4.13 15.31 9.14
CA LEU A 313 3.50 14.80 10.34
C LEU A 313 4.58 14.13 11.20
N ALA A 314 4.77 14.60 12.43
CA ALA A 314 5.85 14.14 13.29
C ALA A 314 5.32 13.47 14.57
N PHE A 315 5.91 12.33 14.90
CA PHE A 315 5.73 11.62 16.16
C PHE A 315 7.07 11.58 16.89
N ARG A 316 7.17 12.43 17.92
CA ARG A 316 8.35 12.46 18.80
C ARG A 316 8.46 11.19 19.65
N ASP A 317 7.31 10.61 19.99
CA ASP A 317 7.22 9.27 20.55
C ASP A 317 6.56 8.35 19.50
N PRO A 318 7.32 7.42 18.88
CA PRO A 318 6.79 6.48 17.88
C PRO A 318 5.61 5.65 18.39
N ARG A 319 5.52 5.43 19.71
CA ARG A 319 4.48 4.61 20.32
C ARG A 319 3.09 5.24 20.16
N ASP A 320 3.01 6.56 20.06
CA ASP A 320 1.76 7.30 19.80
C ASP A 320 1.21 7.02 18.39
N ALA A 321 2.05 6.53 17.48
CA ALA A 321 1.68 6.12 16.12
C ALA A 321 1.52 4.60 15.96
N GLY A 322 1.63 3.83 17.06
CA GLY A 322 1.66 2.37 16.99
C GLY A 322 2.95 1.82 16.39
N LEU A 323 4.06 2.56 16.48
CA LEU A 323 5.35 2.21 15.88
C LEU A 323 6.42 1.81 16.90
N PRO A 324 7.36 0.94 16.49
CA PRO A 324 8.57 0.63 17.24
C PRO A 324 9.37 1.85 17.64
N ALA A 325 10.02 1.77 18.79
CA ALA A 325 10.96 2.76 19.27
C ALA A 325 12.30 2.06 19.57
N PRO A 326 13.11 1.74 18.53
CA PRO A 326 14.34 0.96 18.71
C PRO A 326 15.35 1.64 19.64
N ASN A 327 15.24 2.97 19.79
CA ASN A 327 16.07 3.77 20.67
C ASN A 327 15.19 4.72 21.50
N VAL A 328 15.65 5.09 22.69
CA VAL A 328 14.91 5.97 23.63
C VAL A 328 14.49 7.30 23.00
N ASN A 329 15.31 7.84 22.09
CA ASN A 329 15.07 9.11 21.40
C ASN A 329 14.68 8.93 19.92
N SER A 330 14.18 7.75 19.54
CA SER A 330 13.65 7.52 18.20
C SER A 330 12.45 8.43 17.93
N SER A 331 12.36 8.97 16.73
CA SER A 331 11.22 9.75 16.25
C SER A 331 10.90 9.37 14.82
N PHE A 332 9.62 9.48 14.45
CA PHE A 332 9.16 9.33 13.06
C PHE A 332 8.68 10.67 12.52
N ILE A 333 9.03 10.95 11.28
CA ILE A 333 8.40 12.02 10.49
C ILE A 333 7.91 11.45 9.16
N PHE A 334 6.77 11.97 8.70
CA PHE A 334 6.09 11.56 7.49
C PHE A 334 5.87 12.77 6.59
N ALA A 335 6.34 12.72 5.35
CA ALA A 335 6.13 13.78 4.37
C ALA A 335 4.64 13.92 4.04
N LYS A 336 4.18 15.17 3.93
CA LYS A 336 2.82 15.48 3.49
C LYS A 336 2.70 15.46 1.97
N GLU A 337 1.50 15.21 1.45
CA GLU A 337 1.11 15.52 0.06
C GLU A 337 2.11 14.92 -0.95
N ASP A 338 2.70 15.71 -1.85
CA ASP A 338 3.75 15.29 -2.80
C ASP A 338 5.18 15.58 -2.31
N GLY A 339 5.33 15.84 -1.01
CA GLY A 339 6.58 16.20 -0.37
C GLY A 339 7.60 15.04 -0.28
N TYR A 340 8.89 15.31 -0.30
CA TYR A 340 9.89 14.26 -0.06
C TYR A 340 11.11 14.80 0.68
N LEU A 341 11.68 13.95 1.53
CA LEU A 341 12.66 14.29 2.54
C LEU A 341 14.07 14.03 2.00
N CYS A 342 14.82 15.10 1.76
CA CYS A 342 16.18 15.05 1.26
C CYS A 342 17.19 15.54 2.30
N TYR A 343 18.30 14.82 2.39
CA TYR A 343 19.46 15.23 3.18
C TYR A 343 20.17 16.45 2.53
N PRO A 344 20.79 17.34 3.33
CA PRO A 344 21.46 18.54 2.82
C PRO A 344 22.71 18.23 1.98
N ASN A 345 23.36 17.09 2.22
CA ASN A 345 24.57 16.71 1.49
C ASN A 345 24.20 16.38 0.05
N ASN A 346 24.80 17.09 -0.92
CA ASN A 346 24.43 17.03 -2.33
C ASN A 346 22.92 17.26 -2.57
N TYR A 347 22.30 18.15 -1.78
CA TYR A 347 20.85 18.39 -1.79
C TYR A 347 20.30 18.60 -3.21
N ASN A 348 20.89 19.51 -3.99
CA ASN A 348 20.41 19.82 -5.34
C ASN A 348 20.46 18.61 -6.29
N HIS A 349 21.48 17.75 -6.16
CA HIS A 349 21.57 16.52 -6.94
C HIS A 349 20.42 15.58 -6.58
N PHE A 350 20.22 15.28 -5.28
CA PHE A 350 19.16 14.37 -4.84
C PHE A 350 17.75 14.90 -5.09
N VAL A 351 17.55 16.22 -4.94
CA VAL A 351 16.29 16.88 -5.30
C VAL A 351 15.97 16.63 -6.77
N ASN A 352 16.91 16.92 -7.67
CA ASN A 352 16.68 16.71 -9.10
C ASN A 352 16.55 15.22 -9.45
N TYR A 353 17.29 14.35 -8.75
CA TYR A 353 17.26 12.92 -8.97
C TYR A 353 15.93 12.28 -8.56
N TYR A 354 15.29 12.72 -7.48
CA TYR A 354 14.04 12.10 -6.99
C TYR A 354 12.77 12.86 -7.39
N LYS A 355 12.86 14.11 -7.85
CA LYS A 355 11.71 14.84 -8.35
C LYS A 355 11.02 14.07 -9.49
N ASN A 356 9.69 14.06 -9.46
CA ASN A 356 8.80 13.34 -10.37
C ASN A 356 8.91 11.80 -10.33
N THR A 357 9.53 11.23 -9.29
CA THR A 357 9.48 9.78 -9.06
C THR A 357 8.26 9.41 -8.23
N PHE A 358 7.78 8.18 -8.38
CA PHE A 358 6.76 7.62 -7.51
C PHE A 358 7.41 7.10 -6.22
N GLN A 359 6.96 7.59 -5.07
CA GLN A 359 7.49 7.24 -3.76
C GLN A 359 6.33 6.97 -2.79
N HIS A 360 6.63 6.16 -1.77
CA HIS A 360 5.67 5.77 -0.75
C HIS A 360 6.29 5.86 0.65
N GLY A 361 5.44 5.93 1.67
CA GLY A 361 5.82 5.97 3.09
C GLY A 361 5.25 7.17 3.85
N GLY A 362 4.64 8.13 3.15
CA GLY A 362 4.14 9.39 3.70
C GLY A 362 2.62 9.40 3.82
N VAL A 363 2.07 10.62 3.82
CA VAL A 363 0.64 10.87 3.96
C VAL A 363 0.09 11.55 2.69
N SER A 364 -0.59 10.76 1.86
CA SER A 364 -1.42 11.21 0.75
C SER A 364 -2.64 10.30 0.59
N LEU A 365 -3.66 10.77 -0.13
CA LEU A 365 -4.84 9.99 -0.47
C LEU A 365 -4.45 8.71 -1.23
N GLU A 366 -3.54 8.84 -2.19
CA GLU A 366 -3.04 7.76 -3.03
C GLU A 366 -2.23 6.72 -2.26
N GLU A 367 -1.47 7.13 -1.24
CA GLU A 367 -0.70 6.21 -0.39
C GLU A 367 -1.57 5.47 0.62
N MET A 368 -2.55 6.17 1.23
CA MET A 368 -3.29 5.67 2.39
C MET A 368 -4.63 5.03 2.03
N ILE A 369 -5.41 5.54 1.07
CA ILE A 369 -6.73 4.98 0.74
C ILE A 369 -6.57 4.00 -0.42
N ILE A 370 -6.65 2.71 -0.12
CA ILE A 370 -6.21 1.65 -1.03
C ILE A 370 -7.30 0.59 -1.28
N PRO A 371 -7.34 -0.02 -2.48
CA PRO A 371 -8.42 -0.93 -2.86
C PRO A 371 -8.45 -2.23 -2.06
N VAL A 372 -9.67 -2.70 -1.78
CA VAL A 372 -9.97 -4.09 -1.46
C VAL A 372 -11.21 -4.52 -2.25
N VAL A 373 -11.09 -5.62 -2.97
CA VAL A 373 -12.09 -6.02 -3.96
C VAL A 373 -12.45 -7.49 -3.75
N LYS A 374 -13.74 -7.77 -3.63
CA LYS A 374 -14.27 -9.12 -3.57
C LYS A 374 -14.83 -9.53 -4.93
N MET A 375 -14.44 -10.72 -5.35
CA MET A 375 -14.80 -11.33 -6.61
C MET A 375 -15.14 -12.82 -6.42
N THR A 376 -15.87 -13.37 -7.39
CA THR A 376 -16.13 -14.81 -7.51
C THR A 376 -15.90 -15.23 -8.96
N SER A 377 -15.59 -16.51 -9.18
CA SER A 377 -15.66 -17.11 -10.51
C SER A 377 -17.04 -16.88 -11.15
N LYS A 378 -17.07 -16.72 -12.48
CA LYS A 378 -18.30 -16.50 -13.23
C LYS A 378 -19.19 -17.73 -13.36
#